data_AF-A0A496UZL3-F1
#
_entry.id   AF-A0A496UZL3-F1
#
_cell.length_a   1.000
_cell.length_b   1.000
_cell.length_c   1.000
_cell.angle_alpha   90.00
_cell.angle_beta   90.00
_cell.angle_gamma   90.00
#
_symmetry.space_group_name_H-M   'P 1'
#
loop_
_entity.id
_entity.type
_entity.pdbx_description
1 polymer ?
#
loop_
_entity_poly.entity_id
_entity_poly.type
_entity_poly.pdbx_seq_one_letter_code
_entity_poly.pdbx_strand_id
1 'polypeptide(L)'
;MLEWTVYRELNQSRIKCQPIKDFSKRLRPLNPRYADEIQEMLAVSSQSAFDKTWINHYIQLPGTTPIEVDVLAEGADASSCWAFVFEMKNRDEKNLPKMKEAQLFVANVSRVKQWLTQQTGKPVKFICPVYLSAEGFSASVEEWLHEQGVLTTDWAHWER
;
A
#
# COMPACT_ATOMS: atom_id res chain seq x y z
N MET A 1 1.39 -8.46 14.30
CA MET A 1 0.92 -7.38 15.23
C MET A 1 0.78 -6.08 14.45
N LEU A 2 1.80 -5.78 13.62
CA LEU A 2 1.85 -4.69 12.66
C LEU A 2 0.65 -4.65 11.71
N GLU A 3 0.33 -5.79 11.09
CA GLU A 3 -0.79 -5.97 10.16
C GLU A 3 -2.13 -5.64 10.82
N TRP A 4 -2.31 -6.12 12.07
CA TRP A 4 -3.52 -5.86 12.85
C TRP A 4 -3.70 -4.40 13.22
N THR A 5 -2.61 -3.68 13.51
CA THR A 5 -2.68 -2.24 13.80
C THR A 5 -3.17 -1.47 12.57
N VAL A 6 -2.52 -1.68 11.43
CA VAL A 6 -2.88 -1.03 10.16
C VAL A 6 -4.32 -1.40 9.79
N TYR A 7 -4.67 -2.68 9.82
CA TYR A 7 -6.03 -3.15 9.54
C TYR A 7 -7.08 -2.48 10.44
N ARG A 8 -6.83 -2.36 11.74
CA ARG A 8 -7.79 -1.73 12.68
C ARG A 8 -8.05 -0.27 12.32
N GLU A 9 -7.01 0.48 11.97
CA GLU A 9 -7.14 1.88 11.56
C GLU A 9 -7.87 2.02 10.22
N LEU A 10 -7.55 1.17 9.25
CA LEU A 10 -8.27 1.14 7.98
C LEU A 10 -9.74 0.81 8.21
N ASN A 11 -10.03 -0.22 9.01
CA ASN A 11 -11.41 -0.61 9.32
C ASN A 11 -12.18 0.50 10.08
N GLN A 12 -11.52 1.27 10.95
CA GLN A 12 -12.14 2.45 11.57
C GLN A 12 -12.49 3.53 10.53
N SER A 13 -11.57 3.80 9.60
CA SER A 13 -11.79 4.77 8.51
C SER A 13 -12.95 4.33 7.61
N ARG A 14 -13.00 3.03 7.25
CA ARG A 14 -14.10 2.37 6.53
C ARG A 14 -15.44 2.53 7.23
N ILE A 15 -15.53 2.22 8.53
CA ILE A 15 -16.78 2.34 9.31
C ILE A 15 -17.29 3.79 9.33
N LYS A 16 -16.38 4.77 9.36
CA LYS A 16 -16.72 6.19 9.35
C LYS A 16 -16.95 6.76 7.95
N CYS A 17 -16.76 5.96 6.89
CA CYS A 17 -16.75 6.41 5.50
C CYS A 17 -15.81 7.60 5.27
N GLN A 18 -14.64 7.58 5.90
CA GLN A 18 -13.65 8.64 5.85
C GLN A 18 -12.34 8.12 5.23
N PRO A 19 -11.53 9.01 4.63
CA PRO A 19 -10.16 8.68 4.23
C PRO A 19 -9.29 8.29 5.43
N ILE A 20 -8.12 7.69 5.17
CA ILE A 20 -7.14 7.40 6.23
C ILE A 20 -6.71 8.72 6.87
N LYS A 21 -6.93 8.85 8.18
CA LYS A 21 -6.61 10.06 8.92
C LYS A 21 -5.12 10.39 8.83
N ASP A 22 -4.81 11.62 8.43
CA ASP A 22 -3.43 12.15 8.36
C ASP A 22 -2.47 11.26 7.55
N PHE A 23 -2.97 10.58 6.51
CA PHE A 23 -2.22 9.54 5.78
C PHE A 23 -0.81 9.96 5.35
N SER A 24 -0.65 11.16 4.76
CA SER A 24 0.65 11.66 4.32
C SER A 24 1.66 11.86 5.46
N LYS A 25 1.20 12.15 6.67
CA LYS A 25 2.07 12.31 7.86
C LYS A 25 2.54 10.96 8.42
N ARG A 26 1.85 9.88 8.05
CA ARG A 26 2.16 8.50 8.43
C ARG A 26 3.21 7.86 7.53
N LEU A 27 3.74 8.59 6.56
CA LEU A 27 4.73 8.09 5.60
C LEU A 27 6.10 8.67 5.90
N ARG A 28 7.14 7.95 5.49
CA ARG A 28 8.51 8.46 5.50
C ARG A 28 8.68 9.51 4.39
N PRO A 29 9.66 10.42 4.51
CA PRO A 29 9.94 11.41 3.48
C PRO A 29 10.21 10.77 2.11
N LEU A 30 9.60 11.32 1.06
CA LEU A 30 9.83 10.88 -0.31
C LEU A 30 11.21 11.33 -0.80
N ASN A 31 11.86 10.49 -1.60
CA ASN A 31 13.03 10.91 -2.36
C ASN A 31 12.63 12.02 -3.34
N PRO A 32 13.25 13.22 -3.29
CA PRO A 32 12.90 14.34 -4.15
C PRO A 32 12.94 14.03 -5.64
N ARG A 33 13.75 13.07 -6.06
CA ARG A 33 13.88 12.63 -7.47
C ARG A 33 12.59 12.04 -8.03
N TYR A 34 11.78 11.40 -7.18
CA TYR A 34 10.56 10.67 -7.57
C TYR A 34 9.30 11.29 -6.96
N ALA A 35 9.44 12.42 -6.28
CA ALA A 35 8.37 13.00 -5.47
C ALA A 35 7.17 13.43 -6.32
N ASP A 36 7.38 14.03 -7.48
CA ASP A 36 6.29 14.57 -8.31
C ASP A 36 5.31 13.47 -8.77
N GLU A 37 5.83 12.32 -9.22
CA GLU A 37 5.02 11.18 -9.67
C GLU A 37 4.22 10.56 -8.52
N ILE A 38 4.84 10.48 -7.34
CA ILE A 38 4.22 9.90 -6.13
C ILE A 38 3.21 10.87 -5.51
N GLN A 39 3.46 12.19 -5.57
CA GLN A 39 2.65 13.20 -4.91
C GLN A 39 1.23 13.27 -5.46
N GLU A 40 1.02 13.10 -6.76
CA GLU A 40 -0.33 13.07 -7.34
C GLU A 40 -1.16 11.90 -6.76
N MET A 41 -0.58 10.69 -6.79
CA MET A 41 -1.20 9.50 -6.23
C MET A 41 -1.42 9.61 -4.71
N LEU A 42 -0.47 10.21 -3.98
CA LEU A 42 -0.60 10.47 -2.55
C LEU A 42 -1.72 11.49 -2.25
N ALA A 43 -1.85 12.56 -3.03
CA ALA A 43 -2.87 13.57 -2.85
C ALA A 43 -4.27 12.98 -3.05
N VAL A 44 -4.47 12.20 -4.11
CA VAL A 44 -5.75 11.54 -4.40
C VAL A 44 -6.07 10.48 -3.36
N SER A 45 -5.09 9.63 -3.00
CA SER A 45 -5.31 8.56 -2.02
C SER A 45 -5.59 9.11 -0.61
N SER A 46 -4.95 10.20 -0.20
CA SER A 46 -5.20 10.86 1.11
C SER A 46 -6.63 11.39 1.29
N GLN A 47 -7.38 11.59 0.20
CA GLN A 47 -8.76 12.09 0.22
C GLN A 47 -9.79 11.00 -0.11
N SER A 48 -9.35 9.77 -0.35
CA SER A 48 -10.21 8.70 -0.85
C SER A 48 -10.66 7.78 0.29
N ALA A 49 -11.98 7.66 0.48
CA ALA A 49 -12.57 6.66 1.35
C ALA A 49 -12.55 5.27 0.68
N PHE A 50 -12.87 4.22 1.43
CA PHE A 50 -12.95 2.84 0.95
C PHE A 50 -14.00 2.08 1.76
N ASP A 51 -14.60 1.06 1.17
CA ASP A 51 -15.74 0.33 1.72
C ASP A 51 -15.42 -1.12 2.10
N LYS A 52 -14.27 -1.64 1.66
CA LYS A 52 -13.78 -2.98 2.01
C LYS A 52 -12.35 -2.95 2.50
N THR A 53 -12.05 -3.85 3.43
CA THR A 53 -10.73 -4.02 4.04
C THR A 53 -10.50 -5.48 4.39
N TRP A 54 -9.30 -5.98 4.14
CA TRP A 54 -8.88 -7.35 4.48
C TRP A 54 -7.49 -7.36 5.10
N ILE A 55 -7.23 -8.43 5.83
CA ILE A 55 -5.91 -8.83 6.32
C ILE A 55 -5.58 -10.21 5.73
N ASN A 56 -4.34 -10.43 5.32
CA ASN A 56 -3.84 -11.66 4.68
C ASN A 56 -4.74 -12.10 3.52
N HIS A 57 -5.01 -11.19 2.59
CA HIS A 57 -5.93 -11.42 1.50
C HIS A 57 -5.25 -12.17 0.36
N TYR A 58 -5.84 -13.29 -0.06
CA TYR A 58 -5.35 -14.07 -1.19
C TYR A 58 -6.07 -13.67 -2.48
N ILE A 59 -5.31 -13.13 -3.44
CA ILE A 59 -5.78 -12.80 -4.78
C ILE A 59 -5.43 -13.93 -5.73
N GLN A 60 -6.45 -14.49 -6.37
CA GLN A 60 -6.31 -15.51 -7.40
C GLN A 60 -6.55 -14.91 -8.78
N LEU A 61 -5.55 -14.98 -9.66
CA LEU A 61 -5.69 -14.68 -11.09
C LEU A 61 -5.66 -16.00 -11.90
N PRO A 62 -6.47 -16.14 -12.97
CA PRO A 62 -6.48 -17.35 -13.79
C PRO A 62 -5.08 -17.71 -14.31
N GLY A 63 -4.69 -18.98 -14.18
CA GLY A 63 -3.40 -19.48 -14.69
C GLY A 63 -2.17 -19.03 -13.90
N THR A 64 -2.34 -18.46 -12.70
CA THR A 64 -1.23 -18.02 -11.85
C THR A 64 -1.33 -18.59 -10.43
N THR A 65 -0.20 -18.60 -9.71
CA THR A 65 -0.21 -18.85 -8.26
C THR A 65 -0.89 -17.69 -7.54
N PRO A 66 -1.78 -17.96 -6.57
CA PRO A 66 -2.36 -16.90 -5.76
C PRO A 66 -1.27 -16.09 -5.05
N ILE A 67 -1.52 -14.79 -4.92
CA ILE A 67 -0.66 -13.87 -4.16
C ILE A 67 -1.33 -13.51 -2.85
N GLU A 68 -0.54 -13.40 -1.80
CA GLU A 68 -0.98 -12.84 -0.52
C GLU A 68 -0.69 -11.34 -0.49
N VAL A 69 -1.63 -10.57 0.05
CA VAL A 69 -1.49 -9.15 0.39
C VAL A 69 -1.75 -9.00 1.89
N ASP A 70 -0.75 -8.49 2.62
CA ASP A 70 -0.81 -8.42 4.09
C ASP A 70 -2.00 -7.60 4.57
N VAL A 71 -2.20 -6.40 4.00
CA VAL A 71 -3.41 -5.60 4.23
C VAL A 71 -3.87 -4.95 2.91
N LEU A 72 -5.16 -5.07 2.62
CA LEU A 72 -5.78 -4.53 1.41
C LEU A 72 -7.00 -3.69 1.79
N ALA A 73 -7.16 -2.53 1.17
CA ALA A 73 -8.40 -1.75 1.21
C ALA A 73 -8.84 -1.37 -0.20
N GLU A 74 -10.14 -1.43 -0.47
CA GLU A 74 -10.74 -1.11 -1.76
C GLU A 74 -11.82 -0.06 -1.62
N GLY A 75 -11.84 0.88 -2.56
CA GLY A 75 -12.98 1.76 -2.77
C GLY A 75 -13.36 1.82 -4.24
N ALA A 76 -14.58 2.27 -4.48
CA ALA A 76 -15.07 2.55 -5.81
C ALA A 76 -16.10 3.67 -5.77
N ASP A 77 -16.22 4.39 -6.88
CA ASP A 77 -17.31 5.30 -7.14
C ASP A 77 -18.08 4.84 -8.39
N ALA A 78 -18.92 5.71 -8.97
CA ALA A 78 -19.71 5.36 -10.15
C ALA A 78 -18.83 5.06 -11.38
N SER A 79 -17.65 5.68 -11.50
CA SER A 79 -16.83 5.66 -12.73
C SER A 79 -15.51 4.92 -12.57
N SER A 80 -15.06 4.63 -11.36
CA SER A 80 -13.72 4.14 -11.09
C SER A 80 -13.62 3.29 -9.82
N CYS A 81 -12.48 2.61 -9.67
CA CYS A 81 -12.09 1.87 -8.49
C CYS A 81 -10.64 2.20 -8.08
N TRP A 82 -10.30 1.96 -6.81
CA TRP A 82 -8.96 2.16 -6.29
C TRP A 82 -8.66 1.20 -5.14
N ALA A 83 -7.38 1.03 -4.85
CA ALA A 83 -6.95 0.22 -3.72
C ALA A 83 -5.75 0.81 -2.99
N PHE A 84 -5.68 0.54 -1.69
CA PHE A 84 -4.47 0.68 -0.88
C PHE A 84 -3.91 -0.72 -0.64
N VAL A 85 -2.65 -0.93 -0.98
CA VAL A 85 -1.99 -2.24 -0.95
C VAL A 85 -0.79 -2.15 -0.03
N PHE A 86 -0.84 -2.88 1.08
CA PHE A 86 0.18 -2.82 2.09
C PHE A 86 0.98 -4.12 2.15
N GLU A 87 2.30 -3.99 2.20
CA GLU A 87 3.26 -5.05 2.58
C GLU A 87 3.87 -4.70 3.93
N MET A 88 4.01 -5.70 4.79
CA MET A 88 4.38 -5.57 6.20
C MET A 88 5.62 -6.41 6.47
N LYS A 89 6.67 -5.77 7.00
CA LYS A 89 7.91 -6.42 7.41
C LYS A 89 8.24 -6.06 8.85
N ASN A 90 7.92 -6.99 9.75
CA ASN A 90 8.34 -6.91 11.15
C ASN A 90 9.81 -7.34 11.30
N ARG A 91 10.72 -6.46 10.84
CA ARG A 91 12.17 -6.65 10.86
C ARG A 91 12.81 -5.75 11.90
N ASP A 92 13.96 -6.19 12.42
CA ASP A 92 14.83 -5.36 13.25
C ASP A 92 15.87 -4.62 12.38
N GLU A 93 16.63 -3.72 13.02
CA GLU A 93 17.73 -2.96 12.42
C GLU A 93 18.81 -3.85 11.75
N LYS A 94 18.90 -5.13 12.12
CA LYS A 94 19.89 -6.08 11.59
C LYS A 94 19.37 -6.85 10.38
N ASN A 95 18.06 -6.89 10.19
CA ASN A 95 17.37 -7.71 9.19
C ASN A 95 16.41 -6.90 8.32
N LEU A 96 16.79 -5.67 7.95
CA LEU A 96 16.00 -4.79 7.09
C LEU A 96 15.52 -5.49 5.79
N PRO A 97 14.41 -5.02 5.19
CA PRO A 97 13.89 -5.59 3.94
C PRO A 97 14.95 -5.64 2.84
N LYS A 98 14.96 -6.76 2.10
CA LYS A 98 15.91 -6.99 1.00
C LYS A 98 15.30 -6.59 -0.33
N MET A 99 16.16 -6.23 -1.28
CA MET A 99 15.75 -5.85 -2.65
C MET A 99 14.84 -6.88 -3.31
N LYS A 100 15.10 -8.18 -3.13
CA LYS A 100 14.26 -9.26 -3.67
C LYS A 100 12.82 -9.22 -3.12
N GLU A 101 12.64 -8.86 -1.85
CA GLU A 101 11.32 -8.72 -1.22
C GLU A 101 10.59 -7.48 -1.76
N ALA A 102 11.30 -6.37 -1.94
CA ALA A 102 10.77 -5.16 -2.58
C ALA A 102 10.30 -5.41 -4.02
N GLN A 103 11.11 -6.11 -4.81
CA GLN A 103 10.77 -6.49 -6.19
C GLN A 103 9.54 -7.38 -6.28
N LEU A 104 9.42 -8.35 -5.35
CA LEU A 104 8.24 -9.21 -5.28
C LEU A 104 6.98 -8.40 -4.97
N PHE A 105 7.06 -7.44 -4.05
CA PHE A 105 5.94 -6.58 -3.72
C PHE A 105 5.47 -5.75 -4.93
N VAL A 106 6.38 -5.10 -5.65
CA VAL A 106 6.03 -4.33 -6.86
C VAL A 106 5.36 -5.20 -7.93
N ALA A 107 5.84 -6.45 -8.09
CA ALA A 107 5.18 -7.42 -8.97
C ALA A 107 3.75 -7.78 -8.48
N ASN A 108 3.55 -7.92 -7.16
CA ASN A 108 2.25 -8.17 -6.56
C ASN A 108 1.28 -6.99 -6.75
N VAL A 109 1.75 -5.75 -6.62
CA VAL A 109 0.96 -4.53 -6.87
C VAL A 109 0.40 -4.53 -8.31
N SER A 110 1.22 -4.94 -9.28
CA SER A 110 0.78 -5.05 -10.69
C SER A 110 -0.33 -6.09 -10.87
N ARG A 111 -0.26 -7.21 -10.14
CA ARG A 111 -1.30 -8.25 -10.13
C ARG A 111 -2.57 -7.79 -9.43
N VAL A 112 -2.46 -7.03 -8.33
CA VAL A 112 -3.61 -6.41 -7.66
C VAL A 112 -4.36 -5.49 -8.60
N LYS A 113 -3.64 -4.65 -9.37
CA LYS A 113 -4.24 -3.78 -10.39
C LYS A 113 -5.03 -4.57 -11.43
N GLN A 114 -4.44 -5.65 -11.96
CA GLN A 114 -5.10 -6.54 -12.92
C GLN A 114 -6.37 -7.16 -12.33
N TRP A 115 -6.26 -7.71 -11.11
CA TRP A 115 -7.38 -8.32 -10.40
C TRP A 115 -8.51 -7.34 -10.14
N LEU A 116 -8.21 -6.13 -9.63
CA LEU A 116 -9.20 -5.10 -9.36
C LEU A 116 -9.97 -4.68 -10.63
N THR A 117 -9.26 -4.60 -11.76
CA THR A 117 -9.85 -4.30 -13.06
C THR A 117 -10.81 -5.42 -13.50
N GLN A 118 -10.40 -6.68 -13.38
CA GLN A 118 -11.21 -7.85 -13.75
C GLN A 118 -12.45 -8.01 -12.86
N GLN A 119 -12.33 -7.75 -11.56
CA GLN A 119 -13.42 -7.90 -10.59
C GLN A 119 -14.49 -6.81 -10.73
N THR A 120 -14.06 -5.56 -10.96
CA THR A 120 -14.98 -4.41 -10.96
C THR A 120 -15.48 -4.03 -12.36
N GLY A 121 -14.72 -4.38 -13.41
CA GLY A 121 -14.95 -3.88 -14.77
C GLY A 121 -14.75 -2.37 -14.92
N LYS A 122 -14.26 -1.68 -13.87
CA LYS A 122 -14.08 -0.22 -13.84
C LYS A 122 -12.62 0.15 -14.12
N PRO A 123 -12.37 1.33 -14.71
CA PRO A 123 -11.05 1.93 -14.72
C PRO A 123 -10.48 2.10 -13.31
N VAL A 124 -9.20 1.74 -13.14
CA VAL A 124 -8.47 1.97 -11.89
C VAL A 124 -8.03 3.43 -11.81
N LYS A 125 -8.57 4.17 -10.85
CA LYS A 125 -8.21 5.56 -10.55
C LYS A 125 -6.80 5.64 -9.98
N PHE A 126 -6.48 4.79 -9.00
CA PHE A 126 -5.12 4.64 -8.47
C PHE A 126 -4.95 3.28 -7.79
N ILE A 127 -3.70 2.84 -7.68
CA ILE A 127 -3.26 1.89 -6.67
C ILE A 127 -2.25 2.62 -5.79
N CYS A 128 -2.44 2.58 -4.48
CA CYS A 128 -1.57 3.21 -3.50
C CYS A 128 -0.78 2.12 -2.78
N PRO A 129 0.41 1.75 -3.29
CA PRO A 129 1.26 0.76 -2.65
C PRO A 129 2.03 1.38 -1.48
N VAL A 130 2.00 0.71 -0.33
CA VAL A 130 2.72 1.10 0.88
C VAL A 130 3.55 -0.08 1.37
N TYR A 131 4.85 0.11 1.47
CA TYR A 131 5.76 -0.84 2.11
C TYR A 131 6.04 -0.36 3.53
N LEU A 132 5.64 -1.14 4.53
CA LEU A 132 5.87 -0.84 5.93
C LEU A 132 6.90 -1.79 6.51
N SER A 133 8.02 -1.25 6.99
CA SER A 133 8.99 -2.02 7.77
C SER A 133 9.19 -1.41 9.14
N ALA A 134 9.07 -2.22 10.20
CA ALA A 134 9.05 -1.74 11.59
C ALA A 134 10.22 -0.81 11.93
N GLU A 135 11.45 -1.19 11.55
CA GLU A 135 12.68 -0.43 11.78
C GLU A 135 13.22 0.25 10.49
N GLY A 136 12.37 0.49 9.50
CA GLY A 136 12.72 1.20 8.27
C GLY A 136 13.46 0.35 7.23
N PHE A 137 14.36 0.99 6.48
CA PHE A 137 14.91 0.44 5.23
C PHE A 137 16.39 0.77 5.07
N SER A 138 17.10 -0.04 4.29
CA SER A 138 18.38 0.40 3.74
C SER A 138 18.12 1.45 2.64
N ALA A 139 19.04 2.41 2.51
CA ALA A 139 18.87 3.54 1.57
C ALA A 139 18.63 3.07 0.13
N SER A 140 19.33 2.03 -0.32
CA SER A 140 19.18 1.51 -1.69
C SER A 140 17.84 0.82 -1.94
N VAL A 141 17.25 0.18 -0.92
CA VAL A 141 15.92 -0.44 -1.04
C VAL A 141 14.83 0.62 -1.01
N GLU A 142 14.94 1.61 -0.11
CA GLU A 142 13.98 2.72 -0.05
C GLU A 142 13.99 3.57 -1.32
N GLU A 143 15.17 3.92 -1.84
CA GLU A 143 15.30 4.63 -3.10
C GLU A 143 14.65 3.86 -4.26
N TRP A 144 14.91 2.56 -4.35
CA TRP A 144 14.30 1.72 -5.39
C TRP A 144 12.78 1.62 -5.24
N LEU A 145 12.27 1.51 -4.01
CA LEU A 145 10.82 1.51 -3.76
C LEU A 145 10.18 2.83 -4.25
N HIS A 146 10.78 3.98 -3.95
CA HIS A 146 10.30 5.28 -4.43
C HIS A 146 10.39 5.38 -5.95
N GLU A 147 11.45 4.87 -6.57
CA GLU A 147 11.56 4.79 -8.04
C GLU A 147 10.41 3.99 -8.67
N GLN A 148 9.89 2.98 -7.98
CA GLN A 148 8.73 2.19 -8.43
C GLN A 148 7.38 2.78 -8.00
N GLY A 149 7.35 4.00 -7.45
CA GLY A 149 6.12 4.65 -7.00
C GLY A 149 5.54 4.08 -5.70
N VAL A 150 6.35 3.38 -4.91
CA VAL A 150 5.94 2.79 -3.62
C VAL A 150 6.20 3.76 -2.48
N LEU A 151 5.17 4.00 -1.66
CA LEU A 151 5.31 4.78 -0.42
C LEU A 151 5.97 3.91 0.65
N THR A 152 6.91 4.46 1.41
CA THR A 152 7.54 3.78 2.53
C THR A 152 7.05 4.31 3.86
N THR A 153 6.94 3.43 4.85
CA THR A 153 6.70 3.83 6.24
C THR A 153 7.33 2.88 7.23
N ASP A 154 7.45 3.32 8.47
CA ASP A 154 7.93 2.56 9.61
C ASP A 154 7.02 2.79 10.83
N TRP A 155 7.29 2.13 11.94
CA TRP A 155 6.44 2.23 13.12
C TRP A 155 6.37 3.65 13.69
N ALA A 156 7.52 4.34 13.73
CA ALA A 156 7.64 5.69 14.28
C ALA A 156 6.90 6.75 13.44
N HIS A 157 6.70 6.49 12.15
CA HIS A 157 5.86 7.34 11.28
C HIS A 157 4.40 6.93 11.35
N TRP A 158 4.09 5.62 11.37
CA TRP A 158 2.72 5.14 11.35
C TRP A 158 1.93 5.54 12.61
N GLU A 159 2.55 5.57 13.79
CA GLU A 159 1.86 5.92 15.05
C GLU A 159 1.52 7.43 15.21
N ARG A 160 1.88 8.28 14.25
CA ARG A 160 1.69 9.74 14.34
C ARG A 160 0.25 10.23 14.09
#